data_AF-A0A2H9LKS2-F1
#
_entry.id   AF-A0A2H9LKS2-F1
#
_cell.length_a   1.000
_cell.length_b   1.000
_cell.length_c   1.000
_cell.angle_alpha   90.00
_cell.angle_beta   90.00
_cell.angle_gamma   90.00
#
_symmetry.space_group_name_H-M   'P 1'
#
loop_
_entity.id
_entity.type
_entity.pdbx_description
1 polymer ?
#
loop_
_entity_poly.entity_id
_entity_poly.type
_entity_poly.pdbx_seq_one_letter_code
_entity_poly.pdbx_strand_id
1 'polypeptide(L)' 'MLTLGMFAVLTFRAWIELKNYRMLWKELEWKQTYQTMGRIVKAEKDLFSKVEGGDELYNMLCEIFKVNEK' A
#
# COMPACT_ATOMS: atom_id res chain seq x y z
N MET A 1 38.93 20.33 10.77
CA MET A 1 37.67 20.83 10.17
C MET A 1 37.18 19.98 9.00
N LEU A 2 38.04 19.53 8.06
CA LEU A 2 37.63 18.69 6.92
C LEU A 2 36.92 17.38 7.31
N THR A 3 37.44 16.67 8.32
CA THR A 3 36.84 15.42 8.81
C THR A 3 35.41 15.61 9.35
N LEU A 4 35.16 16.72 10.04
CA LEU A 4 33.82 17.10 10.52
C LEU A 4 32.87 17.37 9.34
N GLY A 5 33.36 18.03 8.29
CA GLY A 5 32.59 18.26 7.07
C GLY A 5 32.21 16.97 6.36
N MET A 6 33.17 16.05 6.18
CA MET A 6 32.90 14.73 5.60
C MET A 6 31.89 13.93 6.43
N PHE A 7 32.04 13.94 7.75
CA PHE A 7 31.11 13.24 8.66
C PHE A 7 29.69 13.81 8.58
N ALA A 8 29.54 15.13 8.50
CA ALA A 8 28.26 15.78 8.35
C ALA A 8 27.57 15.39 7.02
N VAL A 9 28.32 15.37 5.92
CA VAL A 9 27.80 14.95 4.59
C VAL A 9 27.32 13.50 4.62
N LEU A 10 28.11 12.58 5.20
CA LEU A 10 27.72 11.18 5.29
C LEU A 10 26.48 10.97 6.15
N THR A 11 26.39 11.68 7.29
CA THR A 11 25.23 11.62 8.18
C THR A 11 23.97 12.12 7.47
N PHE A 12 24.07 13.25 6.77
CA PHE A 12 22.97 13.82 6.02
C PHE A 12 22.51 12.89 4.88
N ARG A 13 23.46 12.29 4.16
CA ARG A 13 23.17 11.33 3.09
C ARG A 13 22.42 10.10 3.63
N ALA A 14 22.93 9.50 4.70
CA ALA A 14 22.30 8.35 5.35
C ALA A 14 20.89 8.68 5.87
N TRP A 15 20.69 9.89 6.38
CA TRP A 15 19.38 10.35 6.82
C TRP A 15 18.37 10.49 5.68
N ILE A 16 18.77 11.08 4.55
CA ILE A 16 17.92 11.15 3.35
C ILE A 16 17.58 9.76 2.84
N GLU A 17 18.59 8.89 2.74
CA GLU A 17 18.43 7.52 2.27
C GLU A 17 17.44 6.75 3.16
N LEU A 18 17.55 6.87 4.49
CA LEU A 18 16.60 6.27 5.42
C LEU A 18 15.17 6.81 5.25
N LYS A 19 15.01 8.13 5.04
CA LYS A 19 13.69 8.72 4.75
C LYS A 19 13.10 8.16 3.45
N ASN A 20 13.93 8.02 2.42
CA ASN A 20 13.50 7.51 1.12
C ASN A 20 13.06 6.05 1.22
N TYR A 21 13.86 5.21 1.88
CA TYR A 21 13.51 3.80 2.12
C TYR A 21 12.20 3.67 2.91
N ARG A 22 11.98 4.50 3.93
CA ARG A 22 10.72 4.49 4.70
C ARG A 22 9.50 4.85 3.85
N MET A 23 9.64 5.79 2.92
CA MET A 23 8.56 6.17 2.00
C MET A 23 8.24 5.02 1.04
N LEU A 24 9.26 4.48 0.38
CA LEU A 24 9.11 3.34 -0.53
C LEU A 24 8.52 2.11 0.17
N TRP A 25 8.94 1.85 1.41
CA TRP A 25 8.40 0.74 2.21
C TRP A 25 6.90 0.90 2.46
N LYS A 26 6.45 2.11 2.84
CA LYS A 26 5.01 2.38 3.00
C LYS A 26 4.26 2.16 1.69
N GLU A 27 4.78 2.64 0.57
CA GLU A 27 4.14 2.41 -0.74
C GLU A 27 4.03 0.91 -1.08
N LEU A 28 5.05 0.12 -0.75
CA LEU A 28 5.01 -1.34 -0.92
C LEU A 28 3.97 -2.00 -0.01
N GLU A 29 3.91 -1.63 1.27
CA GLU A 29 2.89 -2.12 2.20
C GLU A 29 1.48 -1.77 1.73
N TRP A 30 1.27 -0.54 1.25
CA TRP A 30 0.01 -0.11 0.66
C TRP A 30 -0.36 -0.97 -0.56
N LYS A 31 0.58 -1.17 -1.48
CA LYS A 31 0.36 -1.99 -2.69
C LYS A 31 0.02 -3.44 -2.32
N GLN A 32 0.75 -4.03 -1.37
CA GLN A 32 0.52 -5.40 -0.92
C GLN A 32 -0.84 -5.53 -0.22
N THR A 33 -1.21 -4.57 0.61
CA THR A 33 -2.51 -4.54 1.30
C THR A 33 -3.65 -4.44 0.29
N TYR A 34 -3.57 -3.51 -0.66
CA TYR A 34 -4.58 -3.35 -1.72
C TYR A 34 -4.75 -4.63 -2.55
N GLN A 35 -3.64 -5.26 -2.95
CA GLN A 35 -3.67 -6.53 -3.69
C GLN A 35 -4.28 -7.66 -2.88
N THR A 36 -3.95 -7.76 -1.59
CA THR A 36 -4.48 -8.79 -0.70
C THR A 36 -5.97 -8.61 -0.48
N MET A 37 -6.40 -7.39 -0.16
CA MET A 37 -7.82 -7.06 0.01
C MET A 37 -8.61 -7.30 -1.28
N GLY A 38 -8.06 -6.93 -2.44
CA GLY A 38 -8.72 -7.20 -3.72
C GLY A 38 -8.94 -8.68 -4.00
N ARG A 39 -8.00 -9.55 -3.61
CA ARG A 39 -8.16 -11.01 -3.70
C ARG A 39 -9.24 -11.52 -2.76
N ILE A 40 -9.28 -11.03 -1.52
CA ILE A 40 -10.27 -11.40 -0.52
C ILE A 40 -11.67 -11.00 -1.00
N VAL A 41 -11.84 -9.75 -1.43
CA VAL A 41 -13.13 -9.24 -1.95
C VAL A 41 -13.62 -10.13 -3.09
N LYS A 42 -12.77 -10.46 -4.06
CA LYS A 42 -13.14 -11.36 -5.17
C LYS A 42 -13.53 -12.76 -4.70
N ALA A 43 -12.86 -13.31 -3.69
CA ALA A 43 -13.15 -14.64 -3.15
C ALA A 43 -14.49 -14.69 -2.39
N GLU A 44 -14.85 -13.61 -1.70
CA GLU A 44 -16.04 -13.52 -0.85
C GLU A 44 -17.29 -12.98 -1.58
N LYS A 45 -17.26 -12.87 -2.93
CA LYS A 45 -18.38 -12.34 -3.73
C LYS A 45 -19.73 -12.97 -3.41
N ASP A 46 -19.77 -14.29 -3.25
CA ASP A 46 -20.97 -15.05 -2.91
C ASP A 46 -21.52 -14.66 -1.53
N LEU A 47 -20.64 -14.33 -0.58
CA LEU A 47 -21.03 -13.90 0.76
C LEU A 47 -21.69 -12.52 0.75
N PHE A 48 -21.19 -11.60 -0.08
CA PHE A 48 -21.82 -10.29 -0.27
C PHE A 48 -23.24 -10.41 -0.85
N SER A 49 -23.46 -11.29 -1.85
CA SER A 49 -24.77 -11.46 -2.48
C SER A 49 -25.89 -11.98 -1.54
N LYS A 50 -25.53 -12.49 -0.36
CA LYS A 50 -26.48 -12.98 0.65
C LYS A 50 -26.97 -11.88 1.61
N VAL A 51 -26.44 -10.67 1.50
CA VAL A 51 -26.76 -9.52 2.36
C VAL A 51 -27.52 -8.48 1.54
N GLU A 52 -28.56 -7.90 2.13
CA GLU A 52 -29.30 -6.79 1.50
C GLU A 52 -28.35 -5.60 1.25
N GLY A 53 -28.29 -5.11 0.00
CA GLY A 53 -27.32 -4.09 -0.42
C GLY A 53 -25.88 -4.58 -0.57
N GLY A 54 -25.63 -5.89 -0.43
CA GLY A 54 -24.28 -6.45 -0.47
C GLY A 54 -23.60 -6.35 -1.84
N ASP A 55 -24.36 -6.35 -2.94
CA ASP A 55 -23.81 -6.15 -4.30
C ASP A 55 -23.25 -4.74 -4.50
N GLU A 56 -23.90 -3.72 -3.93
CA GLU A 56 -23.43 -2.32 -3.98
C GLU A 56 -22.15 -2.15 -3.16
N LEU A 57 -22.11 -2.78 -1.97
CA LEU A 57 -20.91 -2.82 -1.15
C LEU A 57 -19.76 -3.54 -1.86
N TYR A 58 -20.02 -4.69 -2.48
CA TYR A 58 -19.03 -5.46 -3.23
C TYR A 58 -18.43 -4.63 -4.38
N ASN A 59 -19.29 -3.95 -5.17
CA ASN A 59 -18.84 -3.12 -6.27
C ASN A 59 -17.99 -1.93 -5.79
N MET A 60 -18.40 -1.27 -4.71
CA MET A 60 -17.63 -0.17 -4.11
C MET A 60 -16.25 -0.64 -3.62
N LEU A 61 -16.18 -1.81 -2.97
CA LEU A 61 -14.91 -2.39 -2.53
C LEU A 61 -14.03 -2.81 -3.72
N CYS A 62 -14.61 -3.33 -4.80
CA CYS A 62 -13.87 -3.63 -6.03
C CYS A 62 -13.24 -2.37 -6.64
N GLU A 63 -13.96 -1.25 -6.66
CA GLU A 63 -13.43 0.04 -7.12
C GLU A 63 -12.30 0.56 -6.21
N ILE A 64 -12.52 0.55 -4.89
CA ILE A 64 -11.54 1.00 -3.89
C ILE A 64 -10.23 0.23 -4.04
N PHE A 65 -10.30 -1.10 -4.17
CA PHE A 65 -9.11 -1.95 -4.27
C PHE A 65 -8.61 -2.16 -5.71
N LYS A 66 -9.23 -1.48 -6.69
CA LYS A 66 -8.89 -1.59 -8.12
C LYS A 66 -8.87 -3.05 -8.61
N VAL A 67 -9.85 -3.84 -8.15
CA VAL A 67 -10.01 -5.23 -8.56
C VAL A 67 -10.44 -5.26 -10.02
N ASN A 68 -9.64 -5.87 -10.87
CA ASN A 68 -10.00 -6.03 -12.29
C ASN A 68 -10.97 -7.21 -12.40
N GLU A 69 -12.28 -6.92 -12.52
CA GLU A 69 -13.29 -7.92 -12.85
C GLU A 69 -13.22 -8.25 -14.34
N LYS A 70 -12.26 -9.11 -14.69
CA LYS A 70 -12.32 -9.95 -15.88
C LYS A 70 -12.38 -11.41 -15.45
#